data_AF-F6BAD8-F1
#
_entry.id   AF-F6BAD8-F1
#
_cell.length_a   1.000
_cell.length_b   1.000
_cell.length_c   1.000
_cell.angle_alpha   90.00
_cell.angle_beta   90.00
_cell.angle_gamma   90.00
#
_symmetry.space_group_name_H-M   'P 1'
#
loop_
_entity.id
_entity.type
_entity.pdbx_description
1 polymer ?
#
loop_
_entity_poly.entity_id
_entity_poly.type
_entity_poly.pdbx_seq_one_letter_code
_entity_poly.pdbx_strand_id
1 'polypeptide(L)'
;MEIGLTIMAENKIGVLHKLTGIILEFNGNITYTQQFIKDDNIGLIYMEIEGISDEEGLLKKIRECSFVKSVEVHKTLKRIYGKRVIIIGGGAQVAQVAQGAISEADRHNIRGERISVDTMPIVGEENLRDAVLAVEKLPRAAILVLAGSLMGGEITKAVEELKKKTGIPVISLKMFGSVPKVADLVVSDPVQAGVLAVMAIADTAKFDIEKVKGRVL
;
A
#
# COMPACT_ATOMS: atom_id res chain seq x y z
N MET A 1 9.14 9.87 -17.39
CA MET A 1 7.79 9.29 -17.45
C MET A 1 7.91 7.86 -16.93
N GLU A 2 6.94 7.42 -16.13
CA GLU A 2 6.92 6.07 -15.53
C GLU A 2 5.79 5.26 -16.20
N ILE A 3 6.08 4.02 -16.59
CA ILE A 3 5.12 3.10 -17.22
C ILE A 3 4.90 1.87 -16.35
N GLY A 4 3.70 1.30 -16.39
CA GLY A 4 3.42 -0.02 -15.84
C GLY A 4 3.47 -1.07 -16.95
N LEU A 5 4.15 -2.19 -16.71
CA LEU A 5 4.35 -3.26 -17.67
C LEU A 5 3.91 -4.58 -17.06
N THR A 6 2.95 -5.24 -17.70
CA THR A 6 2.51 -6.60 -17.33
C THR A 6 3.02 -7.58 -18.36
N ILE A 7 3.70 -8.64 -17.91
CA ILE A 7 4.24 -9.71 -18.76
C ILE A 7 3.67 -11.03 -18.25
N MET A 8 3.00 -11.77 -19.14
CA MET A 8 2.69 -13.18 -18.90
C MET A 8 3.78 -14.01 -19.56
N ALA A 9 4.45 -14.86 -18.78
CA ALA A 9 5.56 -15.67 -19.25
C ALA A 9 5.50 -17.09 -18.69
N GLU A 10 6.20 -18.02 -19.32
CA GLU A 10 6.36 -19.38 -18.80
C GLU A 10 7.07 -19.35 -17.44
N ASN A 11 6.58 -20.14 -16.48
CA ASN A 11 7.19 -20.25 -15.16
C ASN A 11 8.48 -21.10 -15.22
N LYS A 12 9.59 -20.48 -15.64
CA LYS A 12 10.89 -21.14 -15.81
C LYS A 12 12.02 -20.39 -15.10
N ILE A 13 13.08 -21.12 -14.76
CA ILE A 13 14.28 -20.57 -14.13
C ILE A 13 14.86 -19.45 -15.01
N GLY A 14 15.14 -18.31 -14.38
CA GLY A 14 15.83 -17.18 -15.01
C GLY A 14 14.94 -16.27 -15.87
N VAL A 15 13.62 -16.47 -15.93
CA VAL A 15 12.73 -15.60 -16.71
C VAL A 15 12.77 -14.15 -16.23
N LEU A 16 12.63 -13.90 -14.92
CA LEU A 16 12.74 -12.55 -14.37
C LEU A 16 14.12 -11.94 -14.66
N HIS A 17 15.21 -12.70 -14.49
CA HIS A 17 16.57 -12.23 -14.78
C HIS A 17 16.76 -11.79 -16.23
N LYS A 18 16.22 -12.55 -17.19
CA LYS A 18 16.27 -12.19 -18.61
C LYS A 18 15.47 -10.92 -18.90
N LEU A 19 14.27 -10.81 -18.31
CA LEU A 19 13.42 -9.65 -18.48
C LEU A 19 14.05 -8.39 -17.90
N THR A 20 14.62 -8.45 -16.67
CA THR A 20 15.32 -7.30 -16.08
C THR A 20 16.60 -6.95 -16.84
N GLY A 21 17.29 -7.93 -17.44
CA GLY A 21 18.39 -7.69 -18.38
C GLY A 21 17.95 -6.89 -19.60
N ILE A 22 16.78 -7.22 -20.18
CA ILE A 22 16.19 -6.44 -21.28
C ILE A 22 15.86 -5.02 -20.82
N ILE A 23 15.24 -4.84 -19.64
CA ILE A 23 14.95 -3.50 -19.10
C ILE A 23 16.24 -2.66 -19.00
N LEU A 24 17.34 -3.25 -18.54
CA LEU A 24 18.64 -2.59 -18.41
C LEU A 24 19.21 -2.15 -19.76
N GLU A 25 19.08 -2.95 -20.82
CA GLU A 25 19.55 -2.59 -22.17
C GLU A 25 18.84 -1.34 -22.72
N PHE A 26 17.59 -1.11 -22.30
CA PHE A 26 16.81 0.09 -22.62
C PHE A 26 17.00 1.22 -21.59
N ASN A 27 18.02 1.11 -20.72
CA ASN A 27 18.33 2.05 -19.66
C ASN A 27 17.15 2.35 -18.71
N GLY A 28 16.27 1.36 -18.53
CA GLY A 28 15.12 1.45 -17.65
C GLY A 28 15.48 1.24 -16.19
N ASN A 29 14.93 2.07 -15.31
CA ASN A 29 15.02 1.92 -13.87
C ASN A 29 13.72 1.29 -13.33
N ILE A 30 13.81 0.10 -12.73
CA ILE A 30 12.64 -0.57 -12.14
C ILE A 30 12.37 0.04 -10.76
N THR A 31 11.25 0.75 -10.61
CA THR A 31 10.82 1.39 -9.37
C THR A 31 9.96 0.47 -8.51
N TYR A 32 9.24 -0.47 -9.14
CA TYR A 32 8.46 -1.50 -8.46
C TYR A 32 8.41 -2.77 -9.30
N THR A 33 8.41 -3.93 -8.65
CA THR A 33 8.13 -5.20 -9.32
C THR A 33 7.36 -6.13 -8.41
N GLN A 34 6.49 -6.93 -9.02
CA GLN A 34 5.76 -8.01 -8.38
C GLN A 34 5.70 -9.19 -9.33
N GLN A 35 5.87 -10.40 -8.79
CA GLN A 35 5.67 -11.62 -9.55
C GLN A 35 4.84 -12.62 -8.75
N PHE A 36 3.98 -13.36 -9.42
CA PHE A 36 3.28 -14.50 -8.86
C PHE A 36 2.91 -15.49 -9.96
N ILE A 37 2.63 -16.72 -9.57
CA ILE A 37 2.18 -17.77 -10.48
C ILE A 37 0.67 -17.64 -10.64
N LYS A 38 0.20 -17.44 -11.88
CA LYS A 38 -1.23 -17.33 -12.20
C LYS A 38 -1.85 -18.71 -12.37
N ASP A 39 -1.15 -19.56 -13.11
CA ASP A 39 -1.51 -20.96 -13.42
C ASP A 39 -0.23 -21.81 -13.37
N ASP A 40 -0.31 -23.14 -13.26
CA ASP A 40 0.84 -24.04 -12.99
C ASP A 40 2.10 -23.75 -13.81
N ASN A 41 1.94 -23.33 -15.07
CA ASN A 41 3.05 -23.06 -15.99
C ASN A 41 3.20 -21.58 -16.41
N ILE A 42 2.40 -20.66 -15.86
CA ILE A 42 2.40 -19.24 -16.27
C ILE A 42 2.63 -18.33 -15.06
N GLY A 43 3.73 -17.59 -15.12
CA GLY A 43 4.01 -16.47 -14.22
C GLY A 43 3.44 -15.17 -14.78
N LEU A 44 2.89 -14.35 -13.89
CA LEU A 44 2.59 -12.94 -14.15
C LEU A 44 3.66 -12.10 -13.48
N ILE A 45 4.33 -11.27 -14.26
CA ILE A 45 5.35 -10.33 -13.80
C ILE A 45 4.84 -8.93 -14.10
N TYR A 46 4.71 -8.12 -13.07
CA TYR A 46 4.40 -6.71 -13.16
C TYR A 46 5.62 -5.89 -12.79
N MET A 47 5.89 -4.83 -13.55
CA MET A 47 6.98 -3.88 -13.30
C MET A 47 6.48 -2.46 -13.50
N GLU A 48 6.90 -1.53 -12.64
CA GLU A 48 6.85 -0.10 -12.92
C GLU A 48 8.27 0.36 -13.27
N ILE A 49 8.41 1.07 -14.39
CA ILE A 49 9.70 1.37 -15.00
C ILE A 49 9.77 2.84 -15.37
N GLU A 50 10.84 3.50 -14.93
CA GLU A 50 11.19 4.87 -15.30
C GLU A 50 12.32 4.89 -16.33
N GLY A 51 12.41 5.97 -17.10
CA GLY A 51 13.57 6.23 -17.95
C GLY A 51 13.57 5.54 -19.32
N ILE A 52 12.50 4.82 -19.67
CA ILE A 52 12.35 4.22 -21.00
C ILE A 52 12.09 5.33 -22.04
N SER A 53 13.04 5.49 -22.98
CA SER A 53 12.92 6.41 -24.11
C SER A 53 12.35 5.77 -25.37
N ASP A 54 12.54 4.45 -25.54
CA ASP A 54 12.05 3.66 -26.68
C ASP A 54 11.12 2.52 -26.18
N GLU A 55 9.87 2.87 -25.92
CA GLU A 55 8.85 1.92 -25.44
C GLU A 55 8.52 0.86 -26.50
N GLU A 56 8.40 1.26 -27.77
CA GLU A 56 8.07 0.32 -28.86
C GLU A 56 9.17 -0.72 -29.07
N GLY A 57 10.44 -0.30 -29.06
CA GLY A 57 11.59 -1.19 -29.14
C GLY A 57 11.67 -2.15 -27.96
N LEU A 58 11.41 -1.67 -26.73
CA LEU A 58 11.36 -2.49 -25.53
C LEU A 58 10.31 -3.60 -25.67
N LEU A 59 9.08 -3.22 -26.04
CA LEU A 59 7.97 -4.16 -26.19
C LEU A 59 8.24 -5.18 -27.29
N LYS A 60 8.83 -4.76 -28.40
CA LYS A 60 9.23 -5.65 -29.48
C LYS A 60 10.23 -6.70 -29.00
N LYS A 61 11.30 -6.28 -28.29
CA LYS A 61 12.32 -7.20 -27.77
C LYS A 61 11.77 -8.20 -26.76
N ILE A 62 10.84 -7.76 -25.90
CA ILE A 62 10.16 -8.65 -24.95
C ILE A 62 9.28 -9.67 -25.69
N ARG A 63 8.54 -9.26 -26.73
CA ARG A 63 7.69 -10.16 -27.55
C ARG A 63 8.48 -11.20 -28.33
N GLU A 64 9.73 -10.91 -28.69
CA GLU A 64 10.62 -11.86 -29.38
C GLU A 64 11.12 -12.99 -28.47
N CYS A 65 10.98 -12.86 -27.14
CA CYS A 65 11.35 -13.92 -26.20
C CYS A 65 10.37 -15.09 -26.27
N SER A 66 10.87 -16.30 -26.58
CA SER A 66 10.03 -17.50 -26.73
C SER A 66 9.24 -17.92 -25.48
N PHE A 67 9.67 -17.49 -24.30
CA PHE A 67 9.00 -17.75 -23.02
C PHE A 67 7.93 -16.71 -22.67
N VAL A 68 7.76 -15.64 -23.45
CA VAL A 68 6.73 -14.61 -23.22
C VAL A 68 5.46 -15.00 -23.99
N LYS A 69 4.31 -14.96 -23.31
CA LYS A 69 2.98 -15.19 -23.90
C LYS A 69 2.28 -13.88 -24.27
N SER A 70 2.39 -12.86 -23.43
CA SER A 70 1.88 -11.52 -23.71
C SER A 70 2.66 -10.46 -22.95
N VAL A 71 2.63 -9.23 -23.48
CA VAL A 71 3.14 -8.03 -22.82
C VAL A 71 2.22 -6.85 -23.10
N GLU A 72 1.83 -6.15 -22.03
CA GLU A 72 0.89 -5.04 -22.05
C GLU A 72 1.42 -3.87 -21.22
N VAL A 73 1.23 -2.64 -21.74
CA VAL A 73 1.58 -1.40 -21.05
C VAL A 73 0.33 -0.77 -20.46
N HIS A 74 0.45 -0.31 -19.23
CA HIS A 74 -0.63 0.33 -18.48
C HIS A 74 -0.10 1.51 -17.66
N LYS A 75 -1.03 2.22 -17.03
CA LYS A 75 -0.71 3.18 -15.97
C LYS A 75 -0.22 2.42 -14.72
N THR A 76 0.66 3.05 -13.95
CA THR A 76 1.17 2.48 -12.68
C THR A 76 0.07 2.25 -11.65
N LEU A 77 0.30 1.33 -10.71
CA LEU A 77 -0.60 1.11 -9.57
C LEU A 77 -0.75 2.39 -8.74
N LYS A 78 0.32 3.18 -8.61
CA LYS A 78 0.23 4.50 -7.97
C LYS A 78 -0.73 5.43 -8.71
N ARG A 79 -0.73 5.43 -10.04
CA ARG A 79 -1.65 6.28 -10.83
C ARG A 79 -3.10 5.79 -10.81
N ILE A 80 -3.34 4.49 -10.67
CA ILE A 80 -4.70 3.90 -10.66
C ILE A 80 -5.28 3.85 -9.26
N TYR A 81 -4.56 3.25 -8.32
CA TYR A 81 -4.99 2.97 -6.95
C TYR A 81 -4.40 3.92 -5.90
N GLY A 82 -3.38 4.71 -6.24
CA GLY A 82 -2.94 5.79 -5.36
C GLY A 82 -2.23 5.34 -4.09
N LYS A 83 -2.27 6.21 -3.07
CA LYS A 83 -1.81 5.93 -1.70
C LYS A 83 -2.84 5.03 -0.99
N ARG A 84 -2.43 4.26 0.01
CA ARG A 84 -3.32 3.31 0.72
C ARG A 84 -3.47 3.69 2.18
N VAL A 85 -4.72 3.76 2.61
CA VAL A 85 -5.10 3.67 4.04
C VAL A 85 -5.24 2.20 4.39
N ILE A 86 -4.50 1.75 5.41
CA ILE A 86 -4.60 0.38 5.93
C ILE A 86 -5.39 0.39 7.23
N ILE A 87 -6.43 -0.44 7.36
CA ILE A 87 -7.25 -0.53 8.56
C ILE A 87 -7.28 -1.97 9.07
N ILE A 88 -6.85 -2.20 10.30
CA ILE A 88 -6.86 -3.52 10.93
C ILE A 88 -7.42 -3.49 12.35
N GLY A 89 -8.02 -4.60 12.78
CA GLY A 89 -8.57 -4.77 14.13
C GLY A 89 -9.91 -5.50 14.17
N GLY A 90 -10.75 -5.15 15.13
CA GLY A 90 -12.07 -5.78 15.31
C GLY A 90 -13.03 -5.42 14.19
N GLY A 91 -13.69 -6.41 13.58
CA GLY A 91 -14.46 -6.25 12.34
C GLY A 91 -15.51 -5.13 12.37
N ALA A 92 -16.23 -4.96 13.48
CA ALA A 92 -17.21 -3.88 13.62
C ALA A 92 -16.56 -2.48 13.58
N GLN A 93 -15.44 -2.29 14.29
CA GLN A 93 -14.74 -1.01 14.31
C GLN A 93 -14.01 -0.75 13.00
N VAL A 94 -13.40 -1.79 12.40
CA VAL A 94 -12.80 -1.71 11.05
C VAL A 94 -13.81 -1.21 10.02
N ALA A 95 -15.04 -1.73 10.04
CA ALA A 95 -16.09 -1.31 9.11
C ALA A 95 -16.49 0.17 9.30
N GLN A 96 -16.58 0.65 10.55
CA GLN A 96 -16.90 2.05 10.84
C GLN A 96 -15.79 3.00 10.38
N VAL A 97 -14.52 2.65 10.61
CA VAL A 97 -13.38 3.43 10.09
C VAL A 97 -13.37 3.41 8.56
N ALA A 98 -13.63 2.25 7.95
CA ALA A 98 -13.68 2.12 6.50
C ALA A 98 -14.77 3.01 5.89
N GLN A 99 -15.94 3.13 6.52
CA GLN A 99 -17.02 4.01 6.06
C GLN A 99 -16.55 5.47 5.95
N GLY A 100 -15.89 5.99 6.99
CA GLY A 100 -15.37 7.36 6.98
C GLY A 100 -14.24 7.56 5.96
N ALA A 101 -13.31 6.60 5.89
CA ALA A 101 -12.20 6.65 4.95
C ALA A 101 -12.68 6.57 3.49
N ILE A 102 -13.62 5.68 3.17
CA ILE A 102 -14.17 5.57 1.81
C ILE A 102 -14.88 6.87 1.41
N SER A 103 -15.69 7.44 2.31
CA SER A 103 -16.40 8.68 2.05
C SER A 103 -15.46 9.85 1.75
N GLU A 104 -14.37 9.98 2.50
CA GLU A 104 -13.40 11.07 2.25
C GLU A 104 -12.54 10.77 1.02
N ALA A 105 -12.10 9.53 0.83
CA ALA A 105 -11.31 9.13 -0.33
C ALA A 105 -12.06 9.38 -1.64
N ASP A 106 -13.37 9.11 -1.70
CA ASP A 106 -14.20 9.37 -2.89
C ASP A 106 -14.17 10.84 -3.31
N ARG A 107 -14.31 11.75 -2.33
CA ARG A 107 -14.25 13.20 -2.56
C ARG A 107 -12.91 13.66 -3.14
N HIS A 108 -11.82 13.07 -2.67
CA HIS A 108 -10.47 13.34 -3.16
C HIS A 108 -10.24 12.71 -4.55
N ASN A 109 -10.74 11.49 -4.76
CA ASN A 109 -10.54 10.71 -5.98
C ASN A 109 -11.18 11.35 -7.22
N ILE A 110 -12.39 11.90 -7.07
CA ILE A 110 -13.10 12.59 -8.17
C ILE A 110 -12.33 13.84 -8.63
N ARG A 111 -11.48 14.42 -7.78
CA ARG A 111 -10.68 15.64 -8.07
C ARG A 111 -9.30 15.34 -8.65
N GLY A 112 -8.99 14.07 -8.92
CA GLY A 112 -7.77 13.64 -9.61
C GLY A 112 -6.69 13.05 -8.72
N GLU A 113 -6.80 13.18 -7.40
CA GLU A 113 -5.98 12.42 -6.45
C GLU A 113 -6.40 10.93 -6.48
N ARG A 114 -5.59 10.03 -5.92
CA ARG A 114 -5.96 8.62 -5.77
C ARG A 114 -5.59 8.13 -4.38
N ILE A 115 -6.59 7.63 -3.67
CA ILE A 115 -6.47 7.01 -2.35
C ILE A 115 -7.36 5.78 -2.32
N SER A 116 -6.80 4.63 -1.96
CA SER A 116 -7.54 3.40 -1.69
C SER A 116 -7.61 3.12 -0.19
N VAL A 117 -8.62 2.35 0.20
CA VAL A 117 -8.86 1.94 1.58
C VAL A 117 -8.88 0.43 1.62
N ASP A 118 -7.92 -0.15 2.33
CA ASP A 118 -7.69 -1.59 2.38
C ASP A 118 -7.86 -2.05 3.84
N THR A 119 -8.64 -3.10 4.06
CA THR A 119 -9.04 -3.50 5.41
C THR A 119 -8.86 -4.99 5.66
N MET A 120 -8.50 -5.35 6.89
CA MET A 120 -8.48 -6.76 7.32
C MET A 120 -8.98 -6.89 8.77
N PRO A 121 -10.12 -7.56 9.02
CA PRO A 121 -10.54 -7.87 10.37
C PRO A 121 -9.63 -8.96 10.96
N ILE A 122 -8.95 -8.65 12.06
CA ILE A 122 -8.01 -9.57 12.71
C ILE A 122 -7.93 -9.27 14.21
N VAL A 123 -7.90 -10.33 15.02
CA VAL A 123 -7.86 -10.27 16.48
C VAL A 123 -6.78 -11.20 17.04
N GLY A 124 -6.41 -10.98 18.30
CA GLY A 124 -5.30 -11.67 18.96
C GLY A 124 -4.01 -10.86 18.87
N GLU A 125 -3.26 -10.81 19.97
CA GLU A 125 -2.08 -9.95 20.11
C GLU A 125 -1.00 -10.28 19.08
N GLU A 126 -0.69 -11.56 18.91
CA GLU A 126 0.32 -12.03 17.96
C GLU A 126 -0.07 -11.75 16.50
N ASN A 127 -1.31 -12.07 16.14
CA ASN A 127 -1.84 -11.80 14.80
C ASN A 127 -1.81 -10.31 14.45
N LEU A 128 -2.19 -9.45 15.41
CA LEU A 128 -2.15 -8.00 15.24
C LEU A 128 -0.71 -7.48 15.14
N ARG A 129 0.22 -7.99 15.96
CA ARG A 129 1.65 -7.67 15.85
C ARG A 129 2.16 -7.96 14.44
N ASP A 130 1.90 -9.16 13.93
CA ASP A 130 2.38 -9.59 12.61
C ASP A 130 1.73 -8.78 11.48
N ALA A 131 0.45 -8.48 11.60
CA ALA A 131 -0.25 -7.62 10.63
C ALA A 131 0.31 -6.19 10.62
N VAL A 132 0.61 -5.60 11.78
CA VAL A 132 1.23 -4.26 11.89
C VAL A 132 2.61 -4.26 11.22
N LEU A 133 3.46 -5.24 11.52
CA LEU A 133 4.80 -5.34 10.93
C LEU A 133 4.75 -5.58 9.42
N ALA A 134 3.75 -6.32 8.92
CA ALA A 134 3.58 -6.57 7.50
C ALA A 134 3.23 -5.30 6.70
N VAL A 135 2.72 -4.23 7.34
CA VAL A 135 2.43 -2.95 6.67
C VAL A 135 3.67 -2.34 6.02
N GLU A 136 4.86 -2.54 6.61
CA GLU A 136 6.15 -2.10 6.04
C GLU A 136 6.38 -2.62 4.61
N LYS A 137 5.86 -3.81 4.30
CA LYS A 137 6.05 -4.50 3.02
C LYS A 137 4.93 -4.20 2.02
N LEU A 138 3.91 -3.45 2.43
CA LEU A 138 2.79 -3.10 1.56
C LEU A 138 3.17 -1.90 0.67
N PRO A 139 3.27 -2.10 -0.65
CA PRO A 139 3.56 -0.98 -1.54
C PRO A 139 2.44 0.06 -1.43
N ARG A 140 2.84 1.34 -1.40
CA ARG A 140 1.94 2.51 -1.34
C ARG A 140 1.18 2.69 -0.02
N ALA A 141 1.44 1.88 1.02
CA ALA A 141 0.88 2.12 2.35
C ALA A 141 1.37 3.49 2.88
N ALA A 142 0.43 4.37 3.18
CA ALA A 142 0.73 5.74 3.58
C ALA A 142 0.26 6.05 5.01
N ILE A 143 -0.67 5.27 5.56
CA ILE A 143 -1.17 5.42 6.93
C ILE A 143 -1.79 4.11 7.41
N LEU A 144 -1.66 3.83 8.70
CA LEU A 144 -2.30 2.70 9.39
C LEU A 144 -3.33 3.21 10.40
N VAL A 145 -4.51 2.59 10.44
CA VAL A 145 -5.53 2.80 11.48
C VAL A 145 -5.76 1.51 12.25
N LEU A 146 -5.55 1.56 13.57
CA LEU A 146 -5.81 0.46 14.49
C LEU A 146 -7.19 0.63 15.13
N ALA A 147 -8.11 -0.27 14.77
CA ALA A 147 -9.51 -0.21 15.13
C ALA A 147 -9.88 -1.32 16.13
N GLY A 148 -9.78 -1.03 17.42
CA GLY A 148 -9.94 -2.01 18.50
C GLY A 148 -10.57 -1.43 19.76
N SER A 149 -10.96 -2.30 20.69
CA SER A 149 -11.39 -1.94 22.05
C SER A 149 -10.28 -2.11 23.08
N LEU A 150 -9.32 -2.99 22.81
CA LEU A 150 -8.11 -3.18 23.61
C LEU A 150 -6.95 -3.64 22.72
N MET A 151 -5.86 -2.88 22.69
CA MET A 151 -4.60 -3.28 22.04
C MET A 151 -3.39 -2.81 22.85
N GLY A 152 -2.44 -3.69 23.10
CA GLY A 152 -1.26 -3.41 23.91
C GLY A 152 -0.15 -4.43 23.69
N GLY A 153 0.82 -4.48 24.61
CA GLY A 153 1.87 -5.50 24.61
C GLY A 153 2.72 -5.47 23.33
N GLU A 154 2.84 -6.61 22.66
CA GLU A 154 3.64 -6.75 21.44
C GLU A 154 3.12 -5.90 20.27
N ILE A 155 1.82 -5.57 20.23
CA ILE A 155 1.26 -4.66 19.22
C ILE A 155 1.87 -3.26 19.38
N THR A 156 2.10 -2.82 20.62
CA THR A 156 2.70 -1.51 20.90
C THR A 156 4.13 -1.43 20.35
N LYS A 157 4.92 -2.48 20.58
CA LYS A 157 6.29 -2.58 20.05
C LYS A 157 6.29 -2.58 18.52
N ALA A 158 5.37 -3.34 17.90
CA ALA A 158 5.23 -3.38 16.45
C ALA A 158 4.88 -2.01 15.85
N VAL A 159 4.01 -1.24 16.52
CA VAL A 159 3.67 0.13 16.08
C VAL A 159 4.88 1.05 16.14
N GLU A 160 5.64 1.03 17.24
CA GLU A 160 6.87 1.83 17.36
C GLU A 160 7.91 1.45 16.30
N GLU A 161 8.08 0.14 16.05
CA GLU A 161 8.98 -0.38 15.03
C GLU A 161 8.58 0.05 13.62
N LEU A 162 7.30 -0.12 13.26
CA LEU A 162 6.76 0.30 11.96
C LEU A 162 7.03 1.79 11.73
N LYS A 163 6.67 2.63 12.71
CA LYS A 163 6.86 4.08 12.64
C LYS A 163 8.34 4.44 12.48
N LYS A 164 9.21 3.83 13.28
CA LYS A 164 10.65 4.09 13.25
C LYS A 164 11.29 3.74 11.90
N LYS A 165 10.87 2.62 11.29
CA LYS A 165 11.45 2.14 10.02
C LYS A 165 10.92 2.86 8.81
N THR A 166 9.63 3.16 8.79
CA THR A 166 8.92 3.58 7.57
C THR A 166 8.46 5.03 7.58
N GLY A 167 8.32 5.61 8.77
CA GLY A 167 7.65 6.90 8.94
C GLY A 167 6.13 6.85 8.68
N ILE A 168 5.54 5.66 8.49
CA ILE A 168 4.09 5.52 8.28
C ILE A 168 3.36 5.97 9.56
N PRO A 169 2.53 7.03 9.50
CA PRO A 169 1.74 7.46 10.64
C PRO A 169 0.72 6.41 11.06
N VAL A 170 0.42 6.39 12.35
CA VAL A 170 -0.53 5.46 12.96
C VAL A 170 -1.62 6.21 13.71
N ILE A 171 -2.87 6.00 13.31
CA ILE A 171 -4.06 6.45 14.05
C ILE A 171 -4.57 5.27 14.89
N SER A 172 -4.84 5.52 16.17
CA SER A 172 -5.50 4.56 17.05
C SER A 172 -6.91 5.05 17.36
N LEU A 173 -7.88 4.14 17.42
CA LEU A 173 -9.12 4.47 18.13
C LEU A 173 -8.83 4.67 19.62
N LYS A 174 -9.69 5.44 20.29
CA LYS A 174 -9.68 5.53 21.75
C LYS A 174 -10.09 4.18 22.34
N MET A 175 -9.09 3.45 22.84
CA MET A 175 -9.25 2.07 23.30
C MET A 175 -8.42 1.80 24.57
N PHE A 176 -8.62 0.65 25.21
CA PHE A 176 -7.77 0.20 26.31
C PHE A 176 -6.41 -0.31 25.81
N GLY A 177 -5.44 -0.39 26.72
CA GLY A 177 -4.09 -0.89 26.43
C GLY A 177 -3.08 0.21 26.12
N SER A 178 -1.90 -0.19 25.64
CA SER A 178 -0.76 0.71 25.45
C SER A 178 -0.62 1.29 24.04
N VAL A 179 -1.33 0.74 23.03
CA VAL A 179 -1.26 1.23 21.64
C VAL A 179 -1.62 2.72 21.50
N PRO A 180 -2.69 3.25 22.15
CA PRO A 180 -3.00 4.67 22.05
C PRO A 180 -1.88 5.61 22.50
N LYS A 181 -0.95 5.14 23.35
CA LYS A 181 0.17 5.94 23.86
C LYS A 181 1.29 6.14 22.84
N VAL A 182 1.37 5.26 21.84
CA VAL A 182 2.43 5.28 20.82
C VAL A 182 1.93 5.68 19.42
N ALA A 183 0.61 5.77 19.25
CA ALA A 183 -0.03 6.28 18.04
C ALA A 183 0.29 7.77 17.81
N ASP A 184 0.27 8.21 16.56
CA ASP A 184 0.44 9.63 16.22
C ASP A 184 -0.83 10.43 16.54
N LEU A 185 -2.00 9.83 16.43
CA LEU A 185 -3.28 10.45 16.75
C LEU A 185 -4.23 9.43 17.37
N VAL A 186 -4.94 9.82 18.43
CA VAL A 186 -6.00 9.00 19.03
C VAL A 186 -7.35 9.65 18.73
N VAL A 187 -8.29 8.88 18.17
CA VAL A 187 -9.60 9.40 17.76
C VAL A 187 -10.71 8.54 18.39
N SER A 188 -11.70 9.19 18.99
CA SER A 188 -12.80 8.51 19.68
C SER A 188 -13.85 7.97 18.72
N ASP A 189 -14.25 8.77 17.73
CA ASP A 189 -15.20 8.35 16.70
C ASP A 189 -14.48 7.56 15.58
N PRO A 190 -14.84 6.29 15.34
CA PRO A 190 -14.24 5.52 14.26
C PRO A 190 -14.48 6.11 12.87
N VAL A 191 -15.64 6.71 12.61
CA VAL A 191 -15.92 7.31 11.29
C VAL A 191 -14.99 8.50 11.05
N GLN A 192 -14.88 9.40 12.03
CA GLN A 192 -13.93 10.51 11.98
C GLN A 192 -12.47 10.03 11.85
N ALA A 193 -12.09 8.94 12.51
CA ALA A 193 -10.74 8.38 12.38
C ALA A 193 -10.41 8.01 10.91
N GLY A 194 -11.38 7.44 10.19
CA GLY A 194 -11.25 7.13 8.76
C GLY A 194 -11.11 8.38 7.89
N VAL A 195 -11.92 9.41 8.14
CA VAL A 195 -11.83 10.70 7.43
C VAL A 195 -10.44 11.32 7.65
N LEU A 196 -9.99 11.41 8.91
CA LEU A 196 -8.69 11.98 9.25
C LEU A 196 -7.54 11.18 8.66
N ALA A 197 -7.66 9.85 8.53
CA ALA A 197 -6.65 9.03 7.89
C ALA A 197 -6.43 9.42 6.42
N VAL A 198 -7.53 9.63 5.68
CA VAL A 198 -7.45 10.08 4.28
C VAL A 198 -6.92 11.49 4.19
N MET A 199 -7.45 12.41 5.00
CA MET A 199 -7.00 13.81 5.02
C MET A 199 -5.50 13.93 5.35
N ALA A 200 -4.94 13.03 6.17
CA ALA A 200 -3.53 13.04 6.55
C ALA A 200 -2.59 12.72 5.38
N ILE A 201 -3.05 11.92 4.41
CA ILE A 201 -2.23 11.49 3.27
C ILE A 201 -2.61 12.19 1.97
N ALA A 202 -3.67 12.99 1.98
CA ALA A 202 -4.15 13.73 0.82
C ALA A 202 -3.31 15.00 0.60
N ASP A 203 -2.73 15.14 -0.59
CA ASP A 203 -1.90 16.30 -0.97
C ASP A 203 -2.74 17.59 -1.09
N THR A 204 -4.05 17.44 -1.25
CA THR A 204 -5.01 18.55 -1.39
C THR A 204 -5.63 19.00 -0.07
N ALA A 205 -5.43 18.24 1.01
CA ALA A 205 -5.93 18.58 2.34
C ALA A 205 -4.96 19.51 3.07
N LYS A 206 -5.50 20.44 3.87
CA LYS A 206 -4.69 21.29 4.78
C LYS A 206 -4.35 20.60 6.10
N PHE A 207 -4.97 19.45 6.36
CA PHE A 207 -4.75 18.69 7.58
C PHE A 207 -3.37 18.05 7.55
N ASP A 208 -2.67 18.12 8.67
CA ASP A 208 -1.32 17.61 8.83
C ASP A 208 -1.27 16.92 10.19
N ILE A 209 -1.07 15.60 10.18
CA ILE A 209 -1.07 14.77 11.38
C ILE A 209 0.07 15.15 12.32
N GLU A 210 1.19 15.66 11.82
CA GLU A 210 2.32 16.07 12.64
C GLU A 210 1.98 17.30 13.51
N LYS A 211 1.03 18.14 13.07
CA LYS A 211 0.55 19.29 13.86
C LYS A 211 -0.37 18.92 15.02
N VAL A 212 -0.94 17.72 14.98
CA VAL A 212 -1.86 17.20 16.00
C VAL A 212 -1.31 15.96 16.71
N LYS A 213 -0.01 15.70 16.55
CA LYS A 213 0.66 14.53 17.10
C LYS A 213 0.48 14.43 18.61
N GLY A 214 0.09 13.27 19.10
CA GLY A 214 -0.16 12.98 20.52
C GLY A 214 -1.46 13.56 21.09
N ARG A 215 -2.31 14.19 20.27
CA ARG A 215 -3.64 14.65 20.70
C ARG A 215 -4.64 13.49 20.73
N VAL A 216 -5.66 13.66 21.57
CA VAL A 216 -6.85 12.80 21.63
C VAL A 216 -8.03 13.63 21.14
N LEU A 217 -8.72 13.16 20.11
CA LEU A 217 -9.90 13.78 19.52
C LEU A 217 -11.17 12.97 19.82
#